data_AF-A0AAN5D219-F1
#
_entry.id   AF-A0AAN5D219-F1
#
_cell.length_a   1.000
_cell.length_b   1.000
_cell.length_c   1.000
_cell.angle_alpha   90.00
_cell.angle_beta   90.00
_cell.angle_gamma   90.00
#
_symmetry.space_group_name_H-M   'P 1'
#
loop_
_entity.id
_entity.type
_entity.pdbx_description
1 polymer ?
#
loop_
_entity_poly.entity_id
_entity_poly.type
_entity_poly.pdbx_seq_one_letter_code
_entity_poly.pdbx_strand_id
1 'polypeptide(L)'
;QVTGRLCVVGAIKSHKVTINEINRRTGLPEGLTRSLVGPLLRRGKVSKCGDKLQAIMEDHGLSARSKIVVNRKRHPLTTLSALLEGEAMQLSADHAEIIRSSFPTIPLARIVVSNIESPAELYRDSQEVKLARQAVDEWIELLHRWTGRGWEENADEICTSPLGEFALKTHSFGVEEMLLMASLLSQFLATLDEEMNAQMDRVRKASGRDPTVFFYPMVRPLTLPIPGRLSLNNRKYNMTVAEIYRRIRAPESFNISLLGSLCRKGKTKASVEELKMALAYNDIDLHAGRRKSSPVTLFTALAEGK
;
A
#
# COMPACT_ATOMS: atom_id res chain seq x y z
N GLN A 1 0.04 -15.85 16.42
CA GLN A 1 -0.53 -14.58 15.91
C GLN A 1 0.41 -13.43 16.28
N VAL A 2 0.51 -12.41 15.43
CA VAL A 2 1.40 -11.25 15.61
C VAL A 2 0.61 -9.98 15.28
N THR A 3 0.68 -8.95 16.12
CA THR A 3 0.03 -7.66 15.86
C THR A 3 0.64 -6.97 14.65
N GLY A 4 -0.19 -6.44 13.74
CA GLY A 4 0.27 -5.73 12.55
C GLY A 4 1.11 -4.48 12.85
N ARG A 5 2.05 -4.15 11.98
CA ARG A 5 2.89 -2.94 11.95
C ARG A 5 2.15 -1.71 11.46
N LEU A 6 1.22 -1.89 10.54
CA LEU A 6 0.42 -0.81 9.95
C LEU A 6 -0.84 -0.46 10.76
N CYS A 7 -0.93 -0.89 12.02
CA CYS A 7 -2.05 -0.52 12.90
C CYS A 7 -1.85 0.88 13.55
N VAL A 8 -2.92 1.68 13.51
CA VAL A 8 -3.07 2.96 14.25
C VAL A 8 -3.98 2.74 15.47
N VAL A 9 -3.91 3.61 16.49
CA VAL A 9 -4.75 3.53 17.70
C VAL A 9 -6.24 3.39 17.31
N GLY A 10 -6.87 2.31 17.79
CA GLY A 10 -8.28 1.98 17.55
C GLY A 10 -8.55 1.03 16.36
N ALA A 11 -7.51 0.58 15.65
CA ALA A 11 -7.60 -0.40 14.56
C ALA A 11 -6.47 -1.47 14.68
N ILE A 12 -6.31 -2.03 15.88
CA ILE A 12 -5.31 -3.07 16.12
C ILE A 12 -5.79 -4.38 15.51
N LYS A 13 -5.07 -4.89 14.51
CA LYS A 13 -5.32 -6.18 13.89
C LYS A 13 -4.14 -7.11 14.15
N SER A 14 -4.45 -8.37 14.45
CA SER A 14 -3.45 -9.43 14.62
C SER A 14 -3.54 -10.39 13.44
N HIS A 15 -2.40 -10.75 12.88
CA HIS A 15 -2.29 -11.64 11.73
C HIS A 15 -1.79 -13.01 12.18
N LYS A 16 -2.33 -14.06 11.58
CA LYS A 16 -1.83 -15.43 11.76
C LYS A 16 -0.59 -15.58 10.89
N VAL A 17 0.53 -15.96 11.50
CA VAL A 17 1.77 -16.30 10.79
C VAL A 17 1.78 -17.80 10.62
N THR A 18 1.97 -18.26 9.39
CA THR A 18 2.00 -19.69 9.07
C THR A 18 3.43 -20.23 9.09
N ILE A 19 3.58 -21.54 9.22
CA ILE A 19 4.89 -22.21 9.10
C ILE A 19 5.41 -22.03 7.66
N ASN A 20 4.52 -22.09 6.67
CA ASN A 20 4.86 -21.90 5.26
C ASN A 20 5.41 -20.49 4.98
N GLU A 21 4.84 -19.45 5.58
CA GLU A 21 5.39 -18.09 5.52
C GLU A 21 6.82 -18.04 6.07
N ILE A 22 7.07 -18.67 7.23
CA ILE A 22 8.41 -18.73 7.83
C ILE A 22 9.39 -19.52 6.94
N ASN A 23 8.95 -20.62 6.36
CA ASN A 23 9.72 -21.42 5.39
C ASN A 23 10.09 -20.61 4.16
N ARG A 24 9.12 -19.93 3.54
CA ARG A 24 9.33 -19.05 2.38
C ARG A 24 10.32 -17.94 2.68
N ARG A 25 10.21 -17.33 3.86
CA ARG A 25 11.10 -16.24 4.30
C ARG A 25 12.51 -16.69 4.63
N THR A 26 12.69 -17.88 5.17
CA THR A 26 14.02 -18.43 5.49
C THR A 26 14.69 -19.11 4.28
N GLY A 27 13.88 -19.57 3.32
CA GLY A 27 14.30 -20.07 2.02
C GLY A 27 14.64 -18.97 1.01
N LEU A 28 15.06 -19.37 -0.19
CA LEU A 28 15.22 -18.45 -1.31
C LEU A 28 13.83 -17.97 -1.80
N PRO A 29 13.71 -16.72 -2.29
CA PRO A 29 14.77 -15.76 -2.57
C PRO A 29 15.17 -14.87 -1.37
N GLU A 30 14.39 -14.82 -0.29
CA GLU A 30 14.63 -13.86 0.80
C GLU A 30 15.81 -14.24 1.71
N GLY A 31 15.92 -15.51 2.07
CA GLY A 31 16.99 -16.05 2.90
C GLY A 31 17.10 -15.39 4.28
N LEU A 32 15.99 -14.99 4.90
CA LEU A 32 16.00 -14.26 6.17
C LEU A 32 16.66 -15.08 7.28
N THR A 33 17.56 -14.42 8.01
CA THR A 33 18.17 -14.99 9.21
C THR A 33 17.23 -15.01 10.39
N ARG A 34 17.52 -15.88 11.38
CA ARG A 34 16.86 -15.87 12.69
C ARG A 34 16.83 -14.47 13.32
N SER A 35 17.90 -13.68 13.17
CA SER A 35 17.97 -12.31 13.67
C SER A 35 17.01 -11.32 13.00
N LEU A 36 16.47 -11.64 11.81
CA LEU A 36 15.48 -10.84 11.09
C LEU A 36 14.06 -11.40 11.27
N VAL A 37 13.91 -12.72 11.43
CA VAL A 37 12.62 -13.37 11.74
C VAL A 37 12.12 -12.96 13.13
N GLY A 38 12.98 -12.87 14.15
CA GLY A 38 12.58 -12.43 15.49
C GLY A 38 11.89 -11.05 15.49
N PRO A 39 12.52 -10.00 14.95
CA PRO A 39 11.89 -8.70 14.76
C PRO A 39 10.59 -8.74 13.95
N LEU A 40 10.52 -9.53 12.88
CA LEU A 40 9.30 -9.71 12.08
C LEU A 40 8.12 -10.17 12.96
N LEU A 41 8.34 -11.21 13.76
CA LEU A 41 7.34 -11.77 14.68
C LEU A 41 7.08 -10.90 15.91
N ARG A 42 7.64 -9.69 15.96
CA ARG A 42 7.64 -8.79 17.13
C ARG A 42 8.14 -9.47 18.41
N ARG A 43 9.01 -10.48 18.26
CA ARG A 43 9.69 -11.11 19.39
C ARG A 43 10.91 -10.28 19.75
N GLY A 44 10.87 -9.71 20.95
CA GLY A 44 11.86 -8.75 21.41
C GLY A 44 13.26 -9.35 21.58
N LYS A 45 14.26 -8.47 21.68
CA LYS A 45 15.63 -8.81 22.12
C LYS A 45 15.66 -9.01 23.64
N VAL A 46 14.86 -9.93 24.16
CA VAL A 46 14.92 -10.33 25.58
C VAL A 46 15.71 -11.63 25.69
N SER A 47 16.50 -11.76 26.76
CA SER A 47 17.32 -12.97 27.02
C SER A 47 16.45 -14.23 26.92
N LYS A 48 16.99 -15.31 26.32
CA LYS A 48 16.31 -16.58 26.07
C LYS A 48 15.11 -16.55 25.09
N CYS A 49 14.73 -15.40 24.53
CA CYS A 49 13.65 -15.33 23.54
C CYS A 49 14.03 -15.99 22.21
N GLY A 50 15.32 -15.85 21.83
CA GLY A 50 15.87 -16.52 20.66
C GLY A 50 15.78 -18.04 20.78
N ASP A 51 16.07 -18.58 21.96
CA ASP A 51 16.05 -20.02 22.23
C ASP A 51 14.62 -20.58 22.23
N LYS A 52 13.64 -19.80 22.75
CA LYS A 52 12.22 -20.16 22.63
C LYS A 52 11.73 -20.16 21.19
N LEU A 53 12.17 -19.18 20.38
CA LEU A 53 11.83 -19.14 18.96
C LEU A 53 12.46 -20.34 18.23
N GLN A 54 13.71 -20.66 18.54
CA GLN A 54 14.42 -21.82 18.03
C GLN A 54 13.67 -23.13 18.35
N ALA A 55 13.29 -23.34 19.61
CA ALA A 55 12.53 -24.51 20.04
C ALA A 55 11.17 -24.63 19.30
N ILE A 56 10.46 -23.52 19.12
CA ILE A 56 9.19 -23.51 18.36
C ILE A 56 9.43 -23.85 16.89
N MET A 57 10.53 -23.38 16.29
CA MET A 57 10.87 -23.71 14.91
C MET A 57 11.23 -25.20 14.77
N GLU A 58 12.04 -25.73 15.68
CA GLU A 58 12.46 -27.15 15.70
C GLU A 58 11.27 -28.10 15.90
N ASP A 59 10.34 -27.75 16.80
CA ASP A 59 9.09 -28.49 17.06
C ASP A 59 8.21 -28.62 15.80
N HIS A 60 8.27 -27.63 14.91
CA HIS A 60 7.52 -27.61 13.65
C HIS A 60 8.34 -28.10 12.44
N GLY A 61 9.45 -28.81 12.69
CA GLY A 61 10.29 -29.37 11.63
C GLY A 61 11.10 -28.34 10.83
N LEU A 62 11.11 -27.07 11.27
CA LEU A 62 11.98 -26.02 10.72
C LEU A 62 13.39 -26.21 11.30
N SER A 63 14.01 -27.34 11.01
CA SER A 63 15.36 -27.62 11.51
C SER A 63 16.29 -26.57 10.94
N ALA A 64 16.93 -25.81 11.83
CA ALA A 64 17.98 -24.89 11.46
C ALA A 64 18.99 -25.67 10.61
N ARG A 65 19.08 -25.36 9.32
CA ARG A 65 20.29 -25.67 8.55
C ARG A 65 21.43 -25.00 9.31
N SER A 66 22.07 -25.82 10.13
CA SER A 66 23.20 -25.51 10.96
C SER A 66 24.21 -24.80 10.07
N LYS A 67 24.56 -23.58 10.45
CA LYS A 67 25.54 -22.76 9.73
C LYS A 67 25.23 -22.53 8.24
N ILE A 68 23.98 -22.18 7.86
CA ILE A 68 23.91 -21.26 6.72
C ILE A 68 24.57 -19.97 7.21
N VAL A 69 25.81 -19.74 6.78
CA VAL A 69 26.43 -18.41 6.78
C VAL A 69 25.57 -17.58 5.83
N VAL A 70 24.43 -17.11 6.34
CA VAL A 70 23.59 -16.20 5.61
C VAL A 70 24.35 -14.90 5.60
N ASN A 71 24.99 -14.65 4.46
CA ASN A 71 25.67 -13.41 4.19
C ASN A 71 24.64 -12.28 4.36
N ARG A 72 24.80 -11.45 5.39
CA ARG A 72 23.90 -10.34 5.79
C ARG A 72 23.71 -9.27 4.69
N LYS A 73 24.18 -9.53 3.48
CA LYS A 73 24.33 -8.61 2.35
C LYS A 73 23.83 -9.14 1.00
N ARG A 74 23.29 -10.37 0.90
CA ARG A 74 22.89 -10.93 -0.42
C ARG A 74 21.60 -10.32 -0.99
N HIS A 75 20.63 -9.93 -0.15
CA HIS A 75 19.42 -9.24 -0.59
C HIS A 75 19.15 -7.99 0.25
N PRO A 76 18.97 -6.80 -0.37
CA PRO A 76 18.58 -5.61 0.35
C PRO A 76 17.17 -5.80 0.92
N LEU A 77 17.01 -5.57 2.22
CA LEU A 77 15.69 -5.50 2.82
C LEU A 77 14.91 -4.36 2.18
N THR A 78 13.72 -4.67 1.67
CA THR A 78 12.79 -3.67 1.17
C THR A 78 11.87 -3.22 2.30
N THR A 79 11.07 -2.18 2.06
CA THR A 79 9.99 -1.80 2.96
C THR A 79 8.96 -2.92 3.14
N LEU A 80 8.71 -3.70 2.08
CA LEU A 80 7.78 -4.84 2.12
C LEU A 80 8.28 -5.97 3.03
N SER A 81 9.60 -6.15 3.18
CA SER A 81 10.18 -7.16 4.09
C SER A 81 9.71 -7.03 5.54
N ALA A 82 9.21 -5.87 5.94
CA ALA A 82 8.64 -5.66 7.27
C ALA A 82 7.23 -6.24 7.44
N LEU A 83 6.46 -6.39 6.36
CA LEU A 83 5.09 -6.89 6.37
C LEU A 83 5.06 -8.40 6.59
N LEU A 84 4.07 -8.87 7.35
CA LEU A 84 3.64 -10.27 7.27
C LEU A 84 2.80 -10.46 6.01
N GLU A 85 2.70 -11.68 5.49
CA GLU A 85 1.85 -11.98 4.32
C GLU A 85 0.40 -11.51 4.55
N GLY A 86 -0.15 -11.79 5.74
CA GLY A 86 -1.49 -11.30 6.10
C GLY A 86 -1.61 -9.77 6.21
N GLU A 87 -0.52 -9.05 6.49
CA GLU A 87 -0.52 -7.58 6.44
C GLU A 87 -0.45 -7.06 5.01
N ALA A 88 0.33 -7.71 4.15
CA ALA A 88 0.44 -7.41 2.74
C ALA A 88 -0.90 -7.62 2.01
N MET A 89 -1.58 -8.74 2.27
CA MET A 89 -2.93 -8.99 1.74
C MET A 89 -3.94 -7.94 2.19
N GLN A 90 -3.93 -7.58 3.48
CA GLN A 90 -4.82 -6.52 3.98
C GLN A 90 -4.50 -5.16 3.35
N LEU A 91 -3.21 -4.85 3.11
CA LEU A 91 -2.81 -3.59 2.48
C LEU A 91 -3.36 -3.50 1.05
N SER A 92 -3.32 -4.59 0.30
CA SER A 92 -3.89 -4.65 -1.05
C SER A 92 -5.42 -4.56 -1.03
N ALA A 93 -6.08 -5.27 -0.11
CA ALA A 93 -7.54 -5.16 0.07
C ALA A 93 -7.99 -3.73 0.40
N ASP A 94 -7.25 -3.03 1.27
CA ASP A 94 -7.51 -1.62 1.57
C ASP A 94 -7.29 -0.72 0.33
N HIS A 95 -6.33 -1.04 -0.54
CA HIS A 95 -6.10 -0.29 -1.76
C HIS A 95 -7.25 -0.47 -2.75
N ALA A 96 -7.71 -1.70 -2.94
CA ALA A 96 -8.88 -2.02 -3.76
C ALA A 96 -10.13 -1.28 -3.26
N GLU A 97 -10.31 -1.17 -1.94
CA GLU A 97 -11.39 -0.41 -1.34
C GLU A 97 -11.27 1.10 -1.67
N ILE A 98 -10.07 1.67 -1.56
CA ILE A 98 -9.80 3.07 -1.91
C ILE A 98 -10.06 3.33 -3.40
N ILE A 99 -9.59 2.43 -4.28
CA ILE A 99 -9.81 2.56 -5.73
C ILE A 99 -11.31 2.61 -6.04
N ARG A 100 -12.07 1.60 -5.59
CA ARG A 100 -13.52 1.52 -5.87
C ARG A 100 -14.31 2.67 -5.25
N SER A 101 -13.86 3.24 -4.13
CA SER A 101 -14.59 4.35 -3.47
C SER A 101 -14.23 5.74 -3.99
N SER A 102 -12.98 5.93 -4.44
CA SER A 102 -12.40 7.27 -4.58
C SER A 102 -11.67 7.52 -5.90
N PHE A 103 -11.40 6.49 -6.72
CA PHE A 103 -10.66 6.69 -7.96
C PHE A 103 -11.52 7.40 -9.02
N PRO A 104 -11.07 8.54 -9.59
CA PRO A 104 -11.91 9.39 -10.43
C PRO A 104 -11.86 8.97 -11.91
N THR A 105 -12.32 7.75 -12.24
CA THR A 105 -12.27 7.20 -13.60
C THR A 105 -12.93 8.10 -14.64
N ILE A 106 -14.15 8.58 -14.38
CA ILE A 106 -14.93 9.42 -15.30
C ILE A 106 -14.29 10.80 -15.52
N PRO A 107 -13.95 11.59 -14.47
CA PRO A 107 -13.25 12.86 -14.67
C PRO A 107 -11.95 12.73 -15.47
N LEU A 108 -11.16 11.69 -15.21
CA LEU A 108 -9.92 11.44 -15.96
C LEU A 108 -10.20 11.12 -17.43
N ALA A 109 -11.18 10.25 -17.71
CA ALA A 109 -11.58 9.93 -19.08
C ALA A 109 -12.03 11.19 -19.83
N ARG A 110 -12.82 12.05 -19.19
CA ARG A 110 -13.27 13.32 -19.81
C ARG A 110 -12.14 14.27 -20.16
N ILE A 111 -11.08 14.34 -19.34
CA ILE A 111 -9.88 15.14 -19.64
C ILE A 111 -9.17 14.59 -20.88
N VAL A 112 -9.09 13.27 -21.03
CA VAL A 112 -8.50 12.66 -22.24
C VAL A 112 -9.35 13.03 -23.45
N VAL A 113 -10.66 12.86 -23.38
CA VAL A 113 -11.53 13.13 -24.54
C VAL A 113 -11.59 14.62 -24.89
N SER A 114 -11.47 15.54 -23.92
CA SER A 114 -11.43 16.98 -24.21
C SER A 114 -10.20 17.42 -24.98
N ASN A 115 -9.12 16.62 -24.98
CA ASN A 115 -7.90 16.92 -25.72
C ASN A 115 -7.93 16.43 -27.18
N ILE A 116 -9.03 15.77 -27.61
CA ILE A 116 -9.19 15.27 -28.97
C ILE A 116 -9.77 16.36 -29.86
N GLU A 117 -9.01 16.77 -30.88
CA GLU A 117 -9.31 17.98 -31.63
C GLU A 117 -10.27 17.76 -32.81
N SER A 118 -10.35 16.52 -33.33
CA SER A 118 -11.14 16.22 -34.52
C SER A 118 -12.04 14.98 -34.40
N PRO A 119 -13.18 14.93 -35.12
CA PRO A 119 -14.04 13.74 -35.14
C PRO A 119 -13.36 12.49 -35.72
N ALA A 120 -12.43 12.66 -36.66
CA ALA A 120 -11.67 11.56 -37.24
C ALA A 120 -10.68 10.95 -36.23
N GLU A 121 -10.01 11.81 -35.45
CA GLU A 121 -9.17 11.41 -34.33
C GLU A 121 -9.97 10.71 -33.24
N LEU A 122 -11.13 11.26 -32.86
CA LEU A 122 -12.02 10.64 -31.86
C LEU A 122 -12.43 9.21 -32.25
N TYR A 123 -12.74 9.00 -33.52
CA TYR A 123 -13.10 7.67 -34.03
C TYR A 123 -11.91 6.69 -34.01
N ARG A 124 -10.73 7.14 -34.48
CA ARG A 124 -9.50 6.35 -34.47
C ARG A 124 -9.12 5.95 -33.04
N ASP A 125 -9.07 6.92 -32.14
CA ASP A 125 -8.66 6.73 -30.76
C ASP A 125 -9.63 5.81 -30.00
N SER A 126 -10.94 5.86 -30.30
CA SER A 126 -11.91 4.89 -29.75
C SER A 126 -11.61 3.45 -30.19
N GLN A 127 -11.16 3.21 -31.42
CA GLN A 127 -10.73 1.87 -31.84
C GLN A 127 -9.45 1.43 -31.13
N GLU A 128 -8.49 2.34 -30.97
CA GLU A 128 -7.25 2.06 -30.24
C GLU A 128 -7.51 1.73 -28.77
N VAL A 129 -8.42 2.44 -28.11
CA VAL A 129 -8.83 2.16 -26.72
C VAL A 129 -9.44 0.77 -26.58
N LYS A 130 -10.25 0.32 -27.56
CA LYS A 130 -10.82 -1.04 -27.55
C LYS A 130 -9.75 -2.12 -27.68
N LEU A 131 -8.80 -1.92 -28.60
CA LEU A 131 -7.68 -2.85 -28.77
C LEU A 131 -6.78 -2.89 -27.54
N ALA A 132 -6.51 -1.73 -26.94
CA ALA A 132 -5.75 -1.64 -25.71
C ALA A 132 -6.46 -2.37 -24.56
N ARG A 133 -7.78 -2.19 -24.43
CA ARG A 133 -8.57 -2.88 -23.41
C ARG A 133 -8.52 -4.40 -23.61
N GLN A 134 -8.68 -4.88 -24.83
CA GLN A 134 -8.59 -6.31 -25.15
C GLN A 134 -7.22 -6.87 -24.71
N ALA A 135 -6.12 -6.20 -25.04
CA ALA A 135 -4.79 -6.64 -24.64
C ALA A 135 -4.63 -6.70 -23.11
N VAL A 136 -5.22 -5.74 -22.38
CA VAL A 136 -5.22 -5.74 -20.91
C VAL A 136 -6.07 -6.88 -20.36
N ASP A 137 -7.25 -7.14 -20.94
CA ASP A 137 -8.13 -8.24 -20.53
C ASP A 137 -7.47 -9.61 -20.76
N GLU A 138 -6.78 -9.81 -21.89
CA GLU A 138 -6.00 -11.03 -22.15
C GLU A 138 -4.87 -11.23 -21.12
N TRP A 139 -4.25 -10.13 -20.68
CA TRP A 139 -3.25 -10.17 -19.61
C TRP A 139 -3.87 -10.51 -18.25
N ILE A 140 -5.02 -9.93 -17.91
CA ILE A 140 -5.78 -10.25 -16.69
C ILE A 140 -6.12 -11.75 -16.65
N GLU A 141 -6.63 -12.30 -17.75
CA GLU A 141 -6.96 -13.72 -17.88
C GLU A 141 -5.72 -14.62 -17.71
N LEU A 142 -4.57 -14.21 -18.24
CA LEU A 142 -3.30 -14.92 -18.01
C LEU A 142 -2.93 -14.96 -16.53
N LEU A 143 -3.06 -13.82 -15.82
CA LEU A 143 -2.74 -13.73 -14.39
C LEU A 143 -3.68 -14.60 -13.54
N HIS A 144 -4.97 -14.60 -13.87
CA HIS A 144 -5.98 -15.38 -13.15
C HIS A 144 -5.73 -16.89 -13.15
N ARG A 145 -4.96 -17.42 -14.11
CA ARG A 145 -4.55 -18.84 -14.12
C ARG A 145 -3.92 -19.28 -12.80
N TRP A 146 -3.18 -18.39 -12.13
CA TRP A 146 -2.55 -18.69 -10.85
C TRP A 146 -3.23 -17.96 -9.69
N THR A 147 -3.72 -16.75 -9.93
CA THR A 147 -4.20 -15.84 -8.86
C THR A 147 -5.70 -15.85 -8.63
N GLY A 148 -6.49 -16.59 -9.44
CA GLY A 148 -7.95 -16.50 -9.45
C GLY A 148 -8.64 -16.79 -8.11
N ARG A 149 -8.02 -17.57 -7.20
CA ARG A 149 -8.54 -17.82 -5.84
C ARG A 149 -7.83 -17.02 -4.74
N GLY A 150 -6.96 -16.08 -5.13
CA GLY A 150 -6.17 -15.26 -4.21
C GLY A 150 -5.03 -16.03 -3.51
N TRP A 151 -4.18 -15.28 -2.82
CA TRP A 151 -3.01 -15.85 -2.13
C TRP A 151 -3.35 -16.95 -1.10
N GLU A 152 -4.39 -16.76 -0.29
CA GLU A 152 -4.68 -17.68 0.83
C GLU A 152 -4.98 -19.10 0.36
N GLU A 153 -5.61 -19.25 -0.80
CA GLU A 153 -5.97 -20.55 -1.38
C GLU A 153 -4.91 -21.07 -2.36
N ASN A 154 -4.17 -20.18 -3.05
CA ASN A 154 -3.28 -20.56 -4.16
C ASN A 154 -1.79 -20.30 -3.90
N ALA A 155 -1.37 -20.02 -2.67
CA ALA A 155 0.03 -19.66 -2.38
C ALA A 155 1.05 -20.62 -3.02
N ASP A 156 0.83 -21.93 -2.94
CA ASP A 156 1.76 -22.93 -3.48
C ASP A 156 1.76 -22.97 -5.02
N GLU A 157 0.60 -22.82 -5.64
CA GLU A 157 0.45 -22.72 -7.10
C GLU A 157 1.12 -21.43 -7.64
N ILE A 158 0.92 -20.31 -6.95
CA ILE A 158 1.55 -19.03 -7.28
C ILE A 158 3.07 -19.14 -7.09
N CYS A 159 3.54 -19.76 -6.01
CA CYS A 159 4.97 -19.93 -5.72
C CYS A 159 5.70 -20.82 -6.73
N THR A 160 4.99 -21.72 -7.41
CA THR A 160 5.54 -22.61 -8.46
C THR A 160 5.37 -22.06 -9.88
N SER A 161 4.55 -21.01 -10.04
CA SER A 161 4.38 -20.30 -11.29
C SER A 161 5.56 -19.37 -11.62
N PRO A 162 5.61 -18.78 -12.84
CA PRO A 162 6.55 -17.70 -13.16
C PRO A 162 6.47 -16.48 -12.22
N LEU A 163 5.36 -16.31 -11.49
CA LEU A 163 5.19 -15.24 -10.49
C LEU A 163 5.84 -15.56 -9.14
N GLY A 164 6.35 -16.77 -8.92
CA GLY A 164 6.77 -17.24 -7.60
C GLY A 164 7.83 -16.36 -6.94
N GLU A 165 8.90 -16.00 -7.66
CA GLU A 165 9.93 -15.13 -7.09
C GLU A 165 9.40 -13.73 -6.75
N PHE A 166 8.52 -13.20 -7.60
CA PHE A 166 7.88 -11.91 -7.38
C PHE A 166 6.93 -11.95 -6.18
N ALA A 167 6.13 -13.01 -6.06
CA ALA A 167 5.22 -13.25 -4.94
C ALA A 167 5.98 -13.32 -3.62
N LEU A 168 7.11 -14.02 -3.59
CA LEU A 168 7.95 -14.16 -2.40
C LEU A 168 8.58 -12.82 -2.00
N LYS A 169 9.18 -12.11 -2.96
CA LYS A 169 9.83 -10.80 -2.71
C LYS A 169 8.87 -9.69 -2.28
N THR A 170 7.60 -9.78 -2.67
CA THR A 170 6.57 -8.79 -2.33
C THR A 170 5.65 -9.24 -1.21
N HIS A 171 5.80 -10.49 -0.74
CA HIS A 171 4.92 -11.15 0.23
C HIS A 171 3.46 -11.08 -0.22
N SER A 172 3.20 -11.59 -1.43
CA SER A 172 1.93 -11.58 -2.16
C SER A 172 1.37 -10.22 -2.57
N PHE A 173 1.74 -9.12 -1.88
CA PHE A 173 1.27 -7.77 -2.21
C PHE A 173 1.39 -7.45 -3.70
N GLY A 174 2.56 -7.69 -4.31
CA GLY A 174 2.78 -7.34 -5.70
C GLY A 174 1.90 -8.13 -6.67
N VAL A 175 1.58 -9.38 -6.34
CA VAL A 175 0.74 -10.25 -7.18
C VAL A 175 -0.70 -9.75 -7.17
N GLU A 176 -1.23 -9.42 -5.99
CA GLU A 176 -2.58 -8.86 -5.84
C GLU A 176 -2.69 -7.47 -6.49
N GLU A 177 -1.69 -6.61 -6.27
CA GLU A 177 -1.66 -5.26 -6.83
C GLU A 177 -1.55 -5.23 -8.35
N MET A 178 -0.78 -6.16 -8.94
CA MET A 178 -0.67 -6.25 -10.39
C MET A 178 -2.03 -6.53 -11.04
N LEU A 179 -2.78 -7.48 -10.48
CA LEU A 179 -4.13 -7.79 -10.95
C LEU A 179 -5.08 -6.60 -10.72
N LEU A 180 -5.05 -6.00 -9.52
CA LEU A 180 -5.86 -4.84 -9.17
C LEU A 180 -5.64 -3.66 -10.12
N MET A 181 -4.38 -3.33 -10.43
CA MET A 181 -4.03 -2.25 -11.33
C MET A 181 -4.36 -2.57 -12.80
N ALA A 182 -4.22 -3.82 -13.22
CA ALA A 182 -4.68 -4.28 -14.53
C ALA A 182 -6.19 -4.11 -14.69
N SER A 183 -6.96 -4.55 -13.70
CA SER A 183 -8.41 -4.40 -13.69
C SER A 183 -8.85 -2.94 -13.65
N LEU A 184 -8.16 -2.09 -12.89
CA LEU A 184 -8.40 -0.64 -12.88
C LEU A 184 -8.14 -0.02 -14.26
N LEU A 185 -7.07 -0.43 -14.94
CA LEU A 185 -6.76 0.03 -16.29
C LEU A 185 -7.82 -0.42 -17.29
N SER A 186 -8.24 -1.69 -17.25
CA SER A 186 -9.34 -2.19 -18.10
C SER A 186 -10.63 -1.41 -17.86
N GLN A 187 -10.98 -1.16 -16.60
CA GLN A 187 -12.14 -0.33 -16.23
C GLN A 187 -12.01 1.10 -16.76
N PHE A 188 -10.83 1.71 -16.64
CA PHE A 188 -10.58 3.04 -17.17
C PHE A 188 -10.74 3.09 -18.69
N LEU A 189 -10.20 2.11 -19.42
CA LEU A 189 -10.34 2.03 -20.87
C LEU A 189 -11.81 1.81 -21.29
N ALA A 190 -12.58 1.04 -20.53
CA ALA A 190 -14.02 0.90 -20.74
C ALA A 190 -14.75 2.24 -20.58
N THR A 191 -14.50 2.97 -19.49
CA THR A 191 -15.08 4.30 -19.25
C THR A 191 -14.62 5.32 -20.29
N LEU A 192 -13.37 5.23 -20.76
CA LEU A 192 -12.85 6.09 -21.80
C LEU A 192 -13.57 5.86 -23.14
N ASP A 193 -13.79 4.60 -23.53
CA ASP A 193 -14.59 4.29 -24.72
C ASP A 193 -16.03 4.81 -24.58
N GLU A 194 -16.67 4.65 -23.41
CA GLU A 194 -17.99 5.20 -23.13
C GLU A 194 -18.04 6.74 -23.29
N GLU A 195 -17.07 7.47 -22.73
CA GLU A 195 -17.00 8.93 -22.86
C GLU A 195 -16.65 9.38 -24.28
N MET A 196 -15.82 8.63 -25.02
CA MET A 196 -15.55 8.87 -26.45
C MET A 196 -16.81 8.68 -27.30
N ASN A 197 -17.58 7.62 -27.06
CA ASN A 197 -18.86 7.37 -27.72
C ASN A 197 -19.88 8.46 -27.39
N ALA A 198 -19.97 8.87 -26.12
CA ALA A 198 -20.82 9.98 -25.69
C ALA A 198 -20.40 11.30 -26.38
N GLN A 199 -19.11 11.52 -26.59
CA GLN A 199 -18.61 12.71 -27.30
C GLN A 199 -18.85 12.64 -28.80
N MET A 200 -18.75 11.47 -29.44
CA MET A 200 -19.17 11.29 -30.83
C MET A 200 -20.65 11.62 -31.01
N ASP A 201 -21.51 11.20 -30.07
CA ASP A 201 -22.93 11.53 -30.09
C ASP A 201 -23.20 13.01 -29.81
N ARG A 202 -22.38 13.68 -29.00
CA ARG A 202 -22.43 15.14 -28.78
C ARG A 202 -21.99 15.89 -30.04
N VAL A 203 -20.88 15.53 -30.67
CA VAL A 203 -20.39 16.13 -31.92
C VAL A 203 -21.41 15.96 -33.05
N ARG A 204 -22.08 14.80 -33.13
CA ARG A 204 -23.20 14.57 -34.07
C ARG A 204 -24.41 15.48 -33.81
N LYS A 205 -24.59 15.94 -32.57
CA LYS A 205 -25.74 16.76 -32.12
C LYS A 205 -25.41 18.24 -31.95
N ALA A 206 -24.14 18.61 -31.87
CA ALA A 206 -23.69 19.95 -31.48
C ALA A 206 -22.57 20.44 -32.40
N SER A 207 -22.93 21.41 -33.25
CA SER A 207 -22.00 22.39 -33.78
C SER A 207 -21.62 23.36 -32.65
N GLY A 208 -20.43 23.17 -32.04
CA GLY A 208 -19.66 24.21 -31.34
C GLY A 208 -19.86 24.38 -29.82
N ARG A 209 -18.86 23.97 -29.03
CA ARG A 209 -18.06 24.80 -28.08
C ARG A 209 -17.16 23.95 -27.17
N ASP A 210 -16.10 24.60 -26.72
CA ASP A 210 -14.83 24.11 -26.13
C ASP A 210 -14.81 24.16 -24.58
N PRO A 211 -14.15 23.23 -23.84
CA PRO A 211 -14.04 23.30 -22.38
C PRO A 211 -12.60 23.56 -21.86
N THR A 212 -12.49 24.40 -20.83
CA THR A 212 -11.25 24.78 -20.13
C THR A 212 -10.90 23.88 -18.93
N VAL A 213 -9.60 23.72 -18.67
CA VAL A 213 -9.00 22.85 -17.63
C VAL A 213 -8.44 23.68 -16.45
N PHE A 214 -8.53 23.15 -15.22
CA PHE A 214 -7.98 23.76 -13.99
C PHE A 214 -6.69 23.06 -13.51
N PHE A 215 -5.74 23.84 -12.96
CA PHE A 215 -4.47 23.40 -12.34
C PHE A 215 -4.34 23.88 -10.88
N TYR A 216 -3.63 23.12 -10.03
CA TYR A 216 -3.28 23.50 -8.64
C TYR A 216 -1.75 23.46 -8.39
N PRO A 217 -1.19 24.35 -7.53
CA PRO A 217 0.25 24.41 -7.25
C PRO A 217 0.69 23.70 -5.96
N MET A 218 1.98 23.33 -5.92
CA MET A 218 2.67 22.56 -4.85
C MET A 218 3.50 23.47 -3.92
N VAL A 219 3.65 23.12 -2.62
CA VAL A 219 4.40 23.90 -1.60
C VAL A 219 5.58 23.09 -0.99
N ARG A 220 6.65 23.79 -0.57
CA ARG A 220 7.98 23.30 -0.13
C ARG A 220 8.03 22.76 1.33
N PRO A 221 9.07 21.98 1.72
CA PRO A 221 9.06 21.15 2.94
C PRO A 221 9.86 21.68 4.16
N LEU A 222 9.47 21.25 5.37
CA LEU A 222 10.21 21.28 6.65
C LEU A 222 9.82 20.05 7.50
N THR A 223 10.70 19.53 8.38
CA THR A 223 10.69 18.11 8.84
C THR A 223 10.58 17.85 10.36
N LEU A 224 9.85 16.80 10.76
CA LEU A 224 9.86 16.17 12.08
C LEU A 224 10.30 14.68 12.00
N PRO A 225 11.32 14.21 12.74
CA PRO A 225 11.76 12.82 12.68
C PRO A 225 10.81 11.85 13.41
N ILE A 226 10.33 10.83 12.70
CA ILE A 226 9.40 9.78 13.19
C ILE A 226 9.96 8.38 12.88
N PRO A 227 9.94 7.43 13.82
CA PRO A 227 10.36 6.05 13.55
C PRO A 227 9.46 5.36 12.51
N GLY A 228 10.08 4.83 11.44
CA GLY A 228 9.38 4.17 10.34
C GLY A 228 8.58 2.94 10.75
N ARG A 229 7.38 2.79 10.19
CA ARG A 229 6.48 1.65 10.46
C ARG A 229 6.93 0.38 9.73
N LEU A 230 7.43 0.55 8.51
CA LEU A 230 7.98 -0.52 7.66
C LEU A 230 9.51 -0.67 7.77
N SER A 231 10.11 -0.21 8.88
CA SER A 231 11.56 -0.36 9.08
C SER A 231 11.88 -1.54 10.00
N LEU A 232 12.65 -2.51 9.50
CA LEU A 232 13.27 -3.55 10.32
C LEU A 232 14.57 -3.09 11.03
N ASN A 233 15.17 -1.99 10.58
CA ASN A 233 16.47 -1.47 11.06
C ASN A 233 16.36 -0.18 11.90
N ASN A 234 15.19 0.10 12.50
CA ASN A 234 14.94 1.34 13.26
C ASN A 234 15.22 2.67 12.50
N ARG A 235 15.09 2.68 11.16
CA ARG A 235 15.14 3.89 10.33
C ARG A 235 14.05 4.88 10.77
N LYS A 236 14.42 6.15 10.86
CA LYS A 236 13.51 7.27 11.13
C LYS A 236 13.28 8.03 9.82
N TYR A 237 12.05 8.46 9.59
CA TYR A 237 11.61 9.27 8.45
C TYR A 237 11.20 10.65 8.93
N ASN A 238 11.48 11.64 8.12
CA ASN A 238 11.15 13.02 8.42
C ASN A 238 9.76 13.38 7.85
N MET A 239 8.74 13.49 8.70
CA MET A 239 7.40 13.91 8.32
C MET A 239 7.35 15.42 8.10
N THR A 240 6.68 15.84 7.02
CA THR A 240 6.61 17.26 6.69
C THR A 240 5.43 17.96 7.33
N VAL A 241 5.53 19.27 7.55
CA VAL A 241 4.38 20.09 7.97
C VAL A 241 3.24 20.00 6.94
N ALA A 242 3.55 19.90 5.64
CA ALA A 242 2.57 19.69 4.58
C ALA A 242 1.80 18.36 4.74
N GLU A 243 2.51 17.28 5.06
CA GLU A 243 1.89 15.99 5.38
C GLU A 243 0.97 16.11 6.61
N ILE A 244 1.40 16.83 7.66
CA ILE A 244 0.56 17.08 8.85
C ILE A 244 -0.70 17.86 8.48
N TYR A 245 -0.58 18.95 7.72
CA TYR A 245 -1.72 19.74 7.25
C TYR A 245 -2.68 18.91 6.39
N ARG A 246 -2.16 18.02 5.54
CA ARG A 246 -2.97 17.12 4.72
C ARG A 246 -3.77 16.16 5.59
N ARG A 247 -3.17 15.60 6.63
CA ARG A 247 -3.81 14.62 7.53
C ARG A 247 -4.87 15.21 8.44
N ILE A 248 -4.71 16.46 8.89
CA ILE A 248 -5.70 17.13 9.76
C ILE A 248 -6.91 17.67 8.97
N ARG A 249 -6.78 17.81 7.65
CA ARG A 249 -7.85 18.23 6.74
C ARG A 249 -8.57 17.01 6.16
N ALA A 250 -9.71 17.25 5.51
CA ALA A 250 -10.38 16.22 4.73
C ALA A 250 -9.43 15.68 3.63
N PRO A 251 -9.48 14.37 3.32
CA PRO A 251 -10.45 13.39 3.83
C PRO A 251 -10.14 12.87 5.24
N GLU A 252 -8.87 12.74 5.63
CA GLU A 252 -8.44 12.00 6.84
C GLU A 252 -8.88 12.64 8.17
N SER A 253 -8.93 13.96 8.27
CA SER A 253 -9.38 14.75 9.44
C SER A 253 -8.87 14.26 10.80
N PHE A 254 -7.57 13.99 10.89
CA PHE A 254 -6.93 13.47 12.10
C PHE A 254 -7.11 14.39 13.30
N ASN A 255 -7.43 13.77 14.45
CA ASN A 255 -7.31 14.42 15.74
C ASN A 255 -5.89 14.25 16.33
N ILE A 256 -5.58 15.00 17.39
CA ILE A 256 -4.28 14.97 18.07
C ILE A 256 -3.87 13.56 18.54
N SER A 257 -4.83 12.71 18.89
CA SER A 257 -4.57 11.33 19.33
C SER A 257 -4.13 10.41 18.18
N LEU A 258 -4.79 10.51 17.02
CA LEU A 258 -4.41 9.77 15.80
C LEU A 258 -3.08 10.27 15.25
N LEU A 259 -2.86 11.58 15.24
CA LEU A 259 -1.58 12.18 14.87
C LEU A 259 -0.46 11.77 15.84
N GLY A 260 -0.73 11.78 17.15
CA GLY A 260 0.22 11.30 18.16
C GLY A 260 0.52 9.80 18.03
N SER A 261 -0.46 8.99 17.66
CA SER A 261 -0.28 7.58 17.32
C SER A 261 0.61 7.40 16.09
N LEU A 262 0.36 8.14 15.02
CA LEU A 262 1.15 8.12 13.80
C LEU A 262 2.62 8.49 14.09
N CYS A 263 2.84 9.60 14.79
CA CYS A 263 4.15 10.08 15.21
C CYS A 263 4.83 9.23 16.28
N ARG A 264 4.14 8.20 16.80
CA ARG A 264 4.58 7.36 17.93
C ARG A 264 4.90 8.17 19.21
N LYS A 265 4.32 9.37 19.36
CA LYS A 265 4.44 10.24 20.54
C LYS A 265 3.23 10.14 21.49
N GLY A 266 2.20 9.34 21.16
CA GLY A 266 0.89 9.42 21.82
C GLY A 266 0.60 8.45 22.99
N LYS A 267 1.52 8.18 23.93
CA LYS A 267 1.19 7.33 25.10
C LYS A 267 1.12 8.05 26.45
N THR A 268 1.72 9.22 26.61
CA THR A 268 1.79 9.93 27.91
C THR A 268 1.27 11.36 27.78
N LYS A 269 0.78 11.95 28.89
CA LYS A 269 0.33 13.35 28.88
C LYS A 269 1.44 14.32 28.46
N ALA A 270 2.67 14.09 28.93
CA ALA A 270 3.83 14.92 28.58
C ALA A 270 4.18 14.87 27.08
N SER A 271 4.16 13.68 26.47
CA SER A 271 4.50 13.51 25.06
C SER A 271 3.42 14.04 24.11
N VAL A 272 2.16 14.09 24.56
CA VAL A 272 1.07 14.78 23.86
C VAL A 272 1.26 16.30 23.94
N GLU A 273 1.68 16.82 25.08
CA GLU A 273 1.93 18.26 25.24
C GLU A 273 3.14 18.72 24.40
N GLU A 274 4.21 17.94 24.35
CA GLU A 274 5.35 18.19 23.46
C GLU A 274 4.92 18.24 21.97
N LEU A 275 4.01 17.35 21.56
CA LEU A 275 3.47 17.36 20.21
C LEU A 275 2.62 18.62 19.96
N LYS A 276 1.79 19.03 20.91
CA LYS A 276 1.02 20.27 20.80
C LYS A 276 1.93 21.50 20.70
N MET A 277 2.98 21.59 21.51
CA MET A 277 3.94 22.70 21.44
C MET A 277 4.64 22.74 20.08
N ALA A 278 5.01 21.58 19.53
CA ALA A 278 5.62 21.50 18.20
C ALA A 278 4.63 21.91 17.07
N LEU A 279 3.34 21.62 17.23
CA LEU A 279 2.30 22.03 16.27
C LEU A 279 1.95 23.51 16.40
N ALA A 280 1.87 24.03 17.62
CA ALA A 280 1.62 25.44 17.91
C ALA A 280 2.73 26.34 17.36
N TYR A 281 3.98 25.88 17.38
CA TYR A 281 5.11 26.55 16.72
C TYR A 281 4.92 26.70 15.20
N ASN A 282 4.04 25.91 14.59
CA ASN A 282 3.73 25.95 13.16
C ASN A 282 2.29 26.45 12.88
N ASP A 283 1.69 27.20 13.80
CA ASP A 283 0.32 27.73 13.68
C ASP A 283 -0.76 26.65 13.43
N ILE A 284 -0.56 25.45 13.98
CA ILE A 284 -1.52 24.35 13.93
C ILE A 284 -2.16 24.17 15.31
N ASP A 285 -3.41 24.62 15.46
CA ASP A 285 -4.22 24.33 16.64
C ASP A 285 -5.11 23.09 16.39
N LEU A 286 -4.93 22.06 17.22
CA LEU A 286 -5.68 20.81 17.16
C LEU A 286 -6.24 20.48 18.54
N HIS A 287 -7.56 20.60 18.67
CA HIS A 287 -8.24 20.25 19.89
C HIS A 287 -8.35 18.72 20.08
N ALA A 288 -8.34 18.28 21.34
CA ALA A 288 -8.64 16.90 21.70
C ALA A 288 -10.15 16.65 21.51
N GLY A 289 -10.53 15.89 20.48
CA GLY A 289 -11.94 15.67 20.15
C GLY A 289 -12.19 14.40 19.33
N ARG A 290 -13.43 13.90 19.42
CA ARG A 290 -13.90 12.73 18.66
C ARG A 290 -14.44 13.21 17.31
N ARG A 291 -13.61 13.26 16.28
CA ARG A 291 -14.12 13.28 14.89
C ARG A 291 -13.32 12.28 14.06
N LYS A 292 -13.96 11.14 13.79
CA LYS A 292 -13.61 10.21 12.72
C LYS A 292 -14.53 10.55 11.55
N SER A 293 -14.02 11.20 10.50
CA SER A 293 -14.78 11.42 9.26
C SER A 293 -14.55 10.29 8.24
N SER A 294 -13.39 9.61 8.30
CA SER A 294 -13.00 8.62 7.29
C SER A 294 -12.48 7.32 7.93
N PRO A 295 -12.67 6.17 7.26
CA PRO A 295 -12.14 4.89 7.73
C PRO A 295 -10.62 4.94 7.78
N VAL A 296 -10.03 4.38 8.85
CA VAL A 296 -8.58 4.23 8.98
C VAL A 296 -8.18 2.97 8.24
N THR A 297 -7.36 3.09 7.20
CA THR A 297 -6.79 1.99 6.44
C THR A 297 -5.33 1.77 6.83
N LEU A 298 -4.69 0.70 6.33
CA LEU A 298 -3.27 0.46 6.55
C LEU A 298 -2.38 1.56 5.92
N PHE A 299 -2.84 2.20 4.84
CA PHE A 299 -2.17 3.37 4.25
C PHE A 299 -2.09 4.55 5.20
N THR A 300 -3.09 4.71 6.08
CA THR A 300 -3.14 5.75 7.10
C THR A 300 -1.94 5.69 8.05
N ALA A 301 -1.31 4.51 8.23
CA ALA A 301 -0.14 4.31 9.08
C ALA A 301 1.21 4.58 8.39
N LEU A 302 1.26 4.68 7.06
CA LEU A 302 2.48 5.02 6.31
C LEU A 302 2.82 6.50 6.52
N ALA A 303 4.06 6.92 6.30
CA ALA A 303 4.48 8.33 6.36
C ALA A 303 5.17 8.71 5.05
N GLU A 304 5.04 9.96 4.61
CA GLU A 304 5.56 10.44 3.31
C GLU A 304 7.05 10.83 3.37
N GLY A 305 7.69 10.69 4.53
CA GLY A 305 9.08 11.09 4.76
C GLY A 305 10.12 10.25 4.02
N LYS A 306 11.21 10.90 3.59
CA LYS A 306 12.42 10.26 3.03
C LYS A 306 13.37 9.74 4.13
#